data_AF-A0A938M7N3-F1
#
_entry.id   AF-A0A938M7N3-F1
#
_cell.length_a   1.000
_cell.length_b   1.000
_cell.length_c   1.000
_cell.angle_alpha   90.00
_cell.angle_beta   90.00
_cell.angle_gamma   90.00
#
_symmetry.space_group_name_H-M   'P 1'
#
loop_
_entity.id
_entity.type
_entity.pdbx_description
1 polymer ?
#
loop_
_entity_poly.entity_id
_entity_poly.type
_entity_poly.pdbx_seq_one_letter_code
_entity_poly.pdbx_strand_id
1 'polypeptide(L)'
;MLLPLASQAAIDMIRLGILAFAFVLALSLPAHAADEAPWTLLFYISGETGHSRELAEELKATHETIVRECAANERINVVTLYDPLGSGSPAVFQVFTQGRPRPDLRREYRELNMGAEWTLLNEFLRPCLSAAPSGKHALFILGHGSGWWPARRPAGASPDAGYLAADASHGDDGLTPSELRDALAAAASLLPSGKFDLIAFHACDMSCFELGYQLRHVAQLMLAPESLLPKQGLSYSSLSRLT
;
A
#
# COMPACT_ATOMS: atom_id res chain seq x y z
N MET A 1 -12.40 72.40 28.09
CA MET A 1 -13.03 71.08 27.98
C MET A 1 -11.91 70.08 27.72
N LEU A 2 -11.30 69.57 28.80
CA LEU A 2 -10.12 68.69 28.74
C LEU A 2 -10.59 67.27 29.04
N LEU A 3 -10.44 66.36 28.07
CA LEU A 3 -10.62 64.92 28.27
C LEU A 3 -9.51 64.41 29.22
N PRO A 4 -9.82 63.55 30.21
CA PRO A 4 -8.80 63.03 31.10
C PRO A 4 -7.88 62.07 30.34
N LEU A 5 -6.57 62.32 30.43
CA LEU A 5 -5.53 61.41 29.96
C LEU A 5 -5.63 60.11 30.78
N ALA A 6 -5.83 58.98 30.10
CA ALA A 6 -5.78 57.66 30.73
C ALA A 6 -4.40 57.47 31.40
N SER A 7 -4.38 56.91 32.61
CA SER A 7 -3.14 56.66 33.34
C SER A 7 -2.26 55.65 32.60
N GLN A 8 -0.93 55.76 32.74
CA GLN A 8 0.03 54.83 32.13
C GLN A 8 -0.29 53.36 32.48
N ALA A 9 -0.76 53.13 33.71
CA ALA A 9 -1.21 51.82 34.18
C ALA A 9 -2.40 51.26 33.37
N ALA A 10 -3.33 52.10 32.93
CA ALA A 10 -4.45 51.67 32.09
C ALA A 10 -3.98 51.27 30.68
N ILE A 11 -2.99 51.98 30.13
CA ILE A 11 -2.40 51.67 28.83
C ILE A 11 -1.63 50.34 28.89
N ASP A 12 -0.88 50.10 29.96
CA ASP A 12 -0.12 48.87 30.13
C ASP A 12 -1.02 47.66 30.38
N MET A 13 -2.14 47.82 31.09
CA MET A 13 -3.17 46.77 31.22
C MET A 13 -3.83 46.41 29.88
N ILE A 14 -4.10 47.40 29.03
CA ILE A 14 -4.66 47.15 27.69
C ILE A 14 -3.64 46.40 26.81
N ARG A 15 -2.35 46.79 26.87
CA ARG A 15 -1.28 46.09 26.15
C ARG A 15 -1.10 44.65 26.62
N LEU A 16 -1.13 44.41 27.93
CA LEU A 16 -1.06 43.07 28.51
C LEU A 16 -2.27 42.22 28.12
N GLY A 17 -3.46 42.82 28.08
CA GLY A 17 -4.70 42.18 27.63
C GLY A 17 -4.66 41.80 26.14
N ILE A 18 -4.16 42.69 25.27
CA ILE A 18 -4.01 42.42 23.82
C ILE A 18 -2.97 41.31 23.57
N LEU A 19 -1.84 41.33 24.28
CA LEU A 19 -0.81 40.28 24.19
C LEU A 19 -1.32 38.92 24.71
N ALA A 20 -2.04 38.91 25.83
CA ALA A 20 -2.65 37.70 26.36
C ALA A 20 -3.75 37.15 25.42
N PHE A 21 -4.55 38.03 24.82
CA PHE A 21 -5.58 37.64 23.86
C PHE A 21 -4.98 37.09 22.55
N ALA A 22 -3.92 37.72 22.02
CA ALA A 22 -3.20 37.21 20.85
C ALA A 22 -2.53 35.85 21.10
N PHE A 23 -2.03 35.63 22.32
CA PHE A 23 -1.44 34.34 22.73
C PHE A 23 -2.50 33.23 22.84
N VAL A 24 -3.67 33.53 23.41
CA VAL A 24 -4.81 32.61 23.48
C VAL A 24 -5.38 32.31 22.09
N LEU A 25 -5.41 33.29 21.18
CA LEU A 25 -5.85 33.10 19.79
C LEU A 25 -4.86 32.23 18.98
N ALA A 26 -3.56 32.36 19.22
CA ALA A 26 -2.54 31.50 18.60
C ALA A 26 -2.57 30.05 19.11
N LEU A 27 -3.00 29.84 20.36
CA LEU A 27 -3.22 28.51 20.97
C LEU A 27 -4.55 27.85 20.57
N SER A 28 -5.45 28.59 19.90
CA SER A 28 -6.77 28.12 19.46
C SER A 28 -6.96 28.13 17.96
N LEU A 29 -5.91 28.43 17.18
CA LEU A 29 -5.85 27.96 15.80
C LEU A 29 -5.92 26.43 15.88
N PRO A 30 -6.90 25.78 15.24
CA PRO A 30 -6.84 24.33 15.11
C PRO A 30 -5.46 24.03 14.53
N ALA A 31 -4.68 23.16 15.19
CA ALA A 31 -3.59 22.49 14.51
C ALA A 31 -4.18 22.06 13.17
N HIS A 32 -3.66 22.57 12.06
CA HIS A 32 -4.14 22.22 10.74
C HIS A 32 -4.23 20.70 10.75
N ALA A 33 -5.46 20.16 10.78
CA ALA A 33 -5.64 18.73 10.74
C ALA A 33 -4.87 18.32 9.51
N ALA A 34 -3.79 17.54 9.67
CA ALA A 34 -3.00 17.14 8.53
C ALA A 34 -4.01 16.50 7.57
N ASP A 35 -4.25 17.15 6.44
CA ASP A 35 -5.24 16.67 5.49
C ASP A 35 -4.87 15.22 5.19
N GLU A 36 -5.81 14.32 5.46
CA GLU A 36 -5.64 12.89 5.23
C GLU A 36 -5.18 12.71 3.78
N ALA A 37 -4.12 11.93 3.57
CA ALA A 37 -3.57 11.76 2.25
C ALA A 37 -4.69 11.29 1.28
N PRO A 38 -4.80 11.85 0.07
CA PRO A 38 -5.84 11.45 -0.88
C PRO A 38 -5.71 9.98 -1.30
N TRP A 39 -4.50 9.41 -1.27
CA TRP A 39 -4.18 8.07 -1.72
C TRP A 39 -3.38 7.27 -0.71
N THR A 40 -3.73 5.99 -0.57
CA THR A 40 -2.87 4.95 -0.03
C THR A 40 -2.50 3.95 -1.13
N LEU A 41 -1.20 3.76 -1.34
CA LEU A 41 -0.65 2.76 -2.24
C LEU A 41 -0.20 1.52 -1.45
N LEU A 42 -0.68 0.35 -1.84
CA LEU A 42 -0.47 -0.92 -1.16
C LEU A 42 0.35 -1.86 -2.05
N PHE A 43 1.54 -2.27 -1.61
CA PHE A 43 2.41 -3.19 -2.36
C PHE A 43 2.55 -4.53 -1.65
N TYR A 44 2.03 -5.59 -2.25
CA TYR A 44 2.19 -6.98 -1.83
C TYR A 44 3.21 -7.67 -2.74
N ILE A 45 4.37 -8.04 -2.21
CA ILE A 45 5.53 -8.43 -3.02
C ILE A 45 6.02 -9.81 -2.58
N SER A 46 5.77 -10.83 -3.43
CA SER A 46 6.31 -12.19 -3.24
C SER A 46 7.65 -12.32 -3.98
N GLY A 47 8.76 -12.22 -3.24
CA GLY A 47 10.12 -12.31 -3.77
C GLY A 47 10.69 -13.73 -3.82
N GLU A 48 10.06 -14.69 -3.14
CA GLU A 48 10.44 -16.11 -3.14
C GLU A 48 9.93 -16.82 -4.41
N THR A 49 10.65 -16.54 -5.49
CA THR A 49 10.27 -16.87 -6.88
C THR A 49 10.78 -18.25 -7.33
N GLY A 50 11.18 -19.09 -6.37
CA GLY A 50 11.74 -20.42 -6.59
C GLY A 50 13.05 -20.36 -7.36
N HIS A 51 13.06 -20.88 -8.59
CA HIS A 51 14.28 -20.94 -9.39
C HIS A 51 14.59 -19.64 -10.15
N SER A 52 13.68 -18.64 -10.17
CA SER A 52 13.87 -17.41 -10.94
C SER A 52 14.60 -16.33 -10.15
N ARG A 53 15.91 -16.51 -9.96
CA ARG A 53 16.74 -15.52 -9.25
C ARG A 53 16.67 -14.13 -9.88
N GLU A 54 16.55 -14.04 -11.20
CA GLU A 54 16.42 -12.76 -11.89
C GLU A 54 15.14 -12.01 -11.49
N LEU A 55 14.02 -12.71 -11.31
CA LEU A 55 12.78 -12.08 -10.84
C LEU A 55 12.90 -11.66 -9.37
N ALA A 56 13.48 -12.49 -8.51
CA ALA A 56 13.76 -12.11 -7.14
C ALA A 56 14.63 -10.83 -7.03
N GLU A 57 15.67 -10.72 -7.84
CA GLU A 57 16.55 -9.54 -7.88
C GLU A 57 15.81 -8.29 -8.40
N GLU A 58 14.94 -8.45 -9.41
CA GLU A 58 14.09 -7.37 -9.92
C GLU A 58 13.07 -6.91 -8.87
N LEU A 59 12.34 -7.82 -8.23
CA LEU A 59 11.36 -7.50 -7.18
C LEU A 59 12.01 -6.81 -5.99
N LYS A 60 13.22 -7.23 -5.61
CA LYS A 60 14.03 -6.56 -4.58
C LYS A 60 14.34 -5.11 -4.99
N ALA A 61 14.86 -4.89 -6.20
CA ALA A 61 15.20 -3.55 -6.70
C ALA A 61 13.94 -2.66 -6.84
N THR A 62 12.83 -3.26 -7.24
CA THR A 62 11.51 -2.63 -7.30
C THR A 62 11.04 -2.21 -5.91
N HIS A 63 11.12 -3.09 -4.90
CA HIS A 63 10.79 -2.75 -3.51
C HIS A 63 11.68 -1.62 -2.97
N GLU A 64 12.99 -1.69 -3.20
CA GLU A 64 13.93 -0.62 -2.81
C GLU A 64 13.58 0.73 -3.47
N THR A 65 13.10 0.70 -4.72
CA THR A 65 12.66 1.90 -5.45
C THR A 65 11.34 2.44 -4.89
N ILE A 66 10.37 1.57 -4.58
CA ILE A 66 9.12 1.96 -3.93
C ILE A 66 9.40 2.67 -2.60
N VAL A 67 10.25 2.08 -1.76
CA VAL A 67 10.61 2.63 -0.43
C VAL A 67 11.41 3.93 -0.57
N ARG A 68 12.33 4.02 -1.54
CA ARG A 68 13.17 5.22 -1.71
C ARG A 68 12.42 6.40 -2.34
N GLU A 69 11.54 6.14 -3.31
CA GLU A 69 10.98 7.18 -4.17
C GLU A 69 9.48 7.40 -3.91
N CYS A 70 8.68 6.34 -3.88
CA CYS A 70 7.23 6.47 -3.68
C CYS A 70 6.92 6.86 -2.23
N ALA A 71 7.56 6.18 -1.27
CA ALA A 71 7.33 6.42 0.14
C ALA A 71 7.93 7.75 0.65
N ALA A 72 8.74 8.43 -0.16
CA ALA A 72 9.23 9.78 0.11
C ALA A 72 8.22 10.88 -0.29
N ASN A 73 7.13 10.53 -0.98
CA ASN A 73 6.12 11.49 -1.40
C ASN A 73 5.26 11.96 -0.20
N GLU A 74 5.26 13.26 0.06
CA GLU A 74 4.57 13.91 1.18
C GLU A 74 3.03 14.00 1.02
N ARG A 75 2.49 13.58 -0.13
CA ARG A 75 1.05 13.67 -0.44
C ARG A 75 0.33 12.34 -0.41
N ILE A 76 1.03 11.23 -0.26
CA ILE A 76 0.43 9.89 -0.30
C ILE A 76 0.89 9.07 0.90
N ASN A 77 0.13 8.02 1.19
CA ASN A 77 0.60 6.94 2.04
C ASN A 77 1.10 5.79 1.17
N VAL A 78 2.10 5.08 1.68
CA VAL A 78 2.64 3.87 1.07
C VAL A 78 2.76 2.79 2.13
N VAL A 79 2.24 1.60 1.82
CA VAL A 79 2.37 0.42 2.67
C VAL A 79 2.93 -0.72 1.84
N THR A 80 3.95 -1.41 2.36
CA THR A 80 4.57 -2.57 1.71
C THR A 80 4.51 -3.79 2.62
N LEU A 81 4.28 -4.97 2.05
CA LEU A 81 4.66 -6.26 2.61
C LEU A 81 5.53 -6.96 1.57
N TYR A 82 6.79 -7.21 1.94
CA TYR A 82 7.76 -7.86 1.07
C TYR A 82 8.35 -9.08 1.76
N ASP A 83 8.21 -10.24 1.11
CA ASP A 83 8.90 -11.48 1.50
C ASP A 83 10.06 -11.74 0.52
N PRO A 84 11.33 -11.58 0.93
CA PRO A 84 12.48 -11.71 0.03
C PRO A 84 12.81 -13.16 -0.29
N LEU A 85 13.59 -13.36 -1.36
CA LEU A 85 14.20 -14.65 -1.68
C LEU A 85 15.08 -15.16 -0.52
N GLY A 86 14.91 -16.43 -0.17
CA GLY A 86 15.74 -17.15 0.77
C GLY A 86 14.95 -17.63 1.98
N SER A 87 14.40 -18.84 1.86
CA SER A 87 13.66 -19.53 2.92
C SER A 87 14.24 -19.32 4.33
N GLY A 88 13.44 -18.74 5.20
CA GLY A 88 13.77 -18.32 6.56
C GLY A 88 14.07 -16.83 6.71
N SER A 89 14.03 -16.06 5.63
CA SER A 89 14.19 -14.60 5.68
C SER A 89 12.89 -13.96 6.20
N PRO A 90 12.98 -12.90 7.02
CA PRO A 90 11.78 -12.30 7.56
C PRO A 90 11.04 -11.48 6.48
N ALA A 91 9.76 -11.76 6.28
CA ALA A 91 8.90 -10.84 5.54
C ALA A 91 8.72 -9.54 6.34
N VAL A 92 8.74 -8.40 5.66
CA VAL A 92 8.73 -7.08 6.32
C VAL A 92 7.51 -6.28 5.87
N PHE A 93 6.70 -5.89 6.84
CA PHE A 93 5.60 -4.94 6.68
C PHE A 93 6.03 -3.54 7.10
N GLN A 94 5.90 -2.57 6.21
CA GLN A 94 6.32 -1.18 6.45
C GLN A 94 5.22 -0.21 6.06
N VAL A 95 5.02 0.81 6.89
CA VAL A 95 4.05 1.89 6.66
C VAL A 95 4.80 3.21 6.56
N PHE A 96 4.45 4.00 5.57
CA PHE A 96 4.90 5.37 5.38
C PHE A 96 3.68 6.26 5.18
N THR A 97 3.59 7.32 5.96
CA THR A 97 2.51 8.30 5.86
C THR A 97 3.10 9.63 5.45
N GLN A 98 2.72 10.14 4.28
CA GLN A 98 3.12 11.46 3.79
C GLN A 98 4.64 11.68 3.87
N GLY A 99 5.41 10.79 3.25
CA GLY A 99 6.87 10.90 3.20
C GLY A 99 7.61 10.39 4.45
N ARG A 100 6.89 10.00 5.51
CA ARG A 100 7.49 9.67 6.82
C ARG A 100 7.30 8.20 7.18
N PRO A 101 8.36 7.47 7.56
CA PRO A 101 8.22 6.11 8.06
C PRO A 101 7.46 6.08 9.39
N ARG A 102 6.67 5.03 9.59
CA ARG A 102 5.91 4.73 10.82
C ARG A 102 6.51 3.52 11.51
N PRO A 103 7.61 3.68 12.26
CA PRO A 103 8.31 2.55 12.90
C PRO A 103 7.45 1.84 13.94
N ASP A 104 6.47 2.54 14.53
CA ASP A 104 5.47 2.00 15.45
C ASP A 104 4.52 0.98 14.79
N LEU A 105 4.39 1.03 13.46
CA LEU A 105 3.55 0.15 12.66
C LEU A 105 4.36 -0.88 11.85
N ARG A 106 5.69 -0.82 11.92
CA ARG A 106 6.56 -1.78 11.24
C ARG A 106 6.47 -3.15 11.91
N ARG A 107 6.39 -4.21 11.11
CA ARG A 107 6.41 -5.60 11.58
C ARG A 107 7.42 -6.41 10.79
N GLU A 108 8.13 -7.27 11.49
CA GLU A 108 8.90 -8.36 10.89
C GLU A 108 8.16 -9.64 11.21
N TYR A 109 7.87 -10.40 10.19
CA TYR A 109 7.32 -11.73 10.28
C TYR A 109 8.44 -12.74 10.18
N ARG A 110 8.16 -13.99 10.57
CA ARG A 110 8.89 -15.11 9.98
C ARG A 110 8.54 -15.22 8.49
N GLU A 111 9.13 -16.17 7.80
CA GLU A 111 8.70 -16.54 6.44
C GLU A 111 7.16 -16.66 6.37
N LEU A 112 6.54 -15.93 5.44
CA LEU A 112 5.10 -15.98 5.19
C LEU A 112 4.83 -16.85 3.98
N ASN A 113 3.64 -17.46 3.93
CA ASN A 113 3.15 -18.01 2.67
C ASN A 113 2.45 -16.87 1.91
N MET A 114 3.14 -16.27 0.95
CA MET A 114 2.62 -15.18 0.14
C MET A 114 1.60 -15.65 -0.92
N GLY A 115 1.49 -16.95 -1.14
CA GLY A 115 0.47 -17.59 -1.98
C GLY A 115 -0.88 -17.78 -1.28
N ALA A 116 -0.96 -17.58 0.05
CA ALA A 116 -2.18 -17.87 0.81
C ALA A 116 -3.16 -16.68 0.91
N GLU A 117 -4.46 -16.96 0.75
CA GLU A 117 -5.55 -15.98 0.98
C GLU A 117 -5.43 -15.30 2.35
N TRP A 118 -5.11 -16.10 3.38
CA TRP A 118 -5.01 -15.62 4.75
C TRP A 118 -3.95 -14.54 4.89
N THR A 119 -2.78 -14.72 4.26
CA THR A 119 -1.67 -13.76 4.30
C THR A 119 -2.07 -12.46 3.61
N LEU A 120 -2.62 -12.55 2.39
CA LEU A 120 -3.09 -11.38 1.65
C LEU A 120 -4.13 -10.59 2.45
N LEU A 121 -5.13 -11.26 3.01
CA LEU A 121 -6.22 -10.57 3.72
C LEU A 121 -5.81 -10.07 5.11
N ASN A 122 -5.25 -10.93 5.94
CA ASN A 122 -5.10 -10.68 7.39
C ASN A 122 -3.73 -10.12 7.77
N GLU A 123 -2.67 -10.49 7.06
CA GLU A 123 -1.33 -9.95 7.32
C GLU A 123 -1.03 -8.69 6.50
N PHE A 124 -1.79 -8.47 5.43
CA PHE A 124 -1.58 -7.31 4.57
C PHE A 124 -2.79 -6.36 4.49
N LEU A 125 -3.87 -6.73 3.80
CA LEU A 125 -4.93 -5.78 3.45
C LEU A 125 -5.62 -5.17 4.69
N ARG A 126 -6.00 -5.98 5.70
CA ARG A 126 -6.62 -5.45 6.92
C ARG A 126 -5.69 -4.50 7.70
N PRO A 127 -4.42 -4.86 8.00
CA PRO A 127 -3.47 -3.94 8.61
C PRO A 127 -3.25 -2.66 7.81
N CYS A 128 -3.10 -2.77 6.48
CA CYS A 128 -2.90 -1.64 5.58
C CYS A 128 -4.01 -0.59 5.71
N LEU A 129 -5.27 -1.03 5.58
CA LEU A 129 -6.43 -0.15 5.59
C LEU A 129 -6.69 0.48 6.96
N SER A 130 -6.21 -0.14 8.03
CA SER A 130 -6.23 0.45 9.38
C SER A 130 -5.07 1.41 9.64
N ALA A 131 -3.89 1.12 9.11
CA ALA A 131 -2.66 1.86 9.39
C ALA A 131 -2.56 3.18 8.63
N ALA A 132 -3.09 3.20 7.41
CA ALA A 132 -3.03 4.33 6.49
C ALA A 132 -4.36 4.49 5.74
N PRO A 133 -5.43 4.95 6.42
CA PRO A 133 -6.70 5.25 5.75
C PRO A 133 -6.51 6.41 4.75
N SER A 134 -7.29 6.38 3.67
CA SER A 134 -7.32 7.43 2.64
C SER A 134 -8.63 7.38 1.85
N GLY A 135 -8.92 8.45 1.11
CA GLY A 135 -10.10 8.48 0.22
C GLY A 135 -10.00 7.51 -0.96
N LYS A 136 -8.77 7.22 -1.43
CA LYS A 136 -8.49 6.36 -2.57
C LYS A 136 -7.42 5.32 -2.29
N HIS A 137 -7.56 4.15 -2.90
CA HIS A 137 -6.67 3.02 -2.66
C HIS A 137 -6.25 2.35 -3.97
N ALA A 138 -4.93 2.20 -4.14
CA ALA A 138 -4.34 1.41 -5.21
C ALA A 138 -3.60 0.21 -4.63
N LEU A 139 -3.93 -0.99 -5.09
CA LEU A 139 -3.27 -2.23 -4.73
C LEU A 139 -2.37 -2.71 -5.85
N PHE A 140 -1.13 -3.05 -5.52
CA PHE A 140 -0.13 -3.62 -6.42
C PHE A 140 0.25 -5.00 -5.89
N ILE A 141 0.10 -6.02 -6.72
CA ILE A 141 0.53 -7.39 -6.39
C ILE A 141 1.65 -7.79 -7.34
N LEU A 142 2.82 -8.07 -6.77
CA LEU A 142 4.06 -8.33 -7.50
C LEU A 142 4.53 -9.76 -7.22
N GLY A 143 4.96 -10.46 -8.28
CA GLY A 143 5.46 -11.83 -8.20
C GLY A 143 5.26 -12.59 -9.52
N HIS A 144 5.28 -13.92 -9.45
CA HIS A 144 4.84 -14.74 -10.58
C HIS A 144 3.32 -14.72 -10.73
N GLY A 145 2.85 -15.01 -11.94
CA GLY A 145 1.43 -15.23 -12.21
C GLY A 145 1.21 -15.99 -13.51
N SER A 146 0.00 -16.56 -13.64
CA SER A 146 -0.45 -17.28 -14.85
C SER A 146 -1.87 -16.91 -15.27
N GLY A 147 -2.39 -15.81 -14.76
CA GLY A 147 -3.77 -15.39 -14.98
C GLY A 147 -4.78 -16.41 -14.46
N TRP A 148 -5.68 -16.85 -15.34
CA TRP A 148 -6.67 -17.90 -15.05
C TRP A 148 -6.20 -19.30 -15.46
N TRP A 149 -5.10 -19.42 -16.21
CA TRP A 149 -4.72 -20.64 -16.90
C TRP A 149 -3.94 -21.62 -16.00
N PRO A 150 -4.31 -22.91 -15.97
CA PRO A 150 -3.73 -23.90 -15.06
C PRO A 150 -2.35 -24.45 -15.48
N ALA A 151 -1.91 -24.25 -16.73
CA ALA A 151 -0.76 -25.02 -17.28
C ALA A 151 0.63 -24.40 -17.10
N ARG A 152 0.80 -23.31 -16.34
CA ARG A 152 2.12 -22.71 -16.06
C ARG A 152 2.55 -22.87 -14.60
N ARG A 153 2.12 -23.94 -13.92
CA ARG A 153 2.26 -24.05 -12.47
C ARG A 153 3.61 -24.59 -11.98
N PRO A 154 4.07 -24.12 -10.81
CA PRO A 154 4.98 -24.87 -9.96
C PRO A 154 4.19 -25.96 -9.17
N ALA A 155 4.88 -26.97 -8.63
CA ALA A 155 4.29 -28.31 -8.43
C ALA A 155 3.18 -28.44 -7.37
N GLY A 156 2.96 -27.42 -6.53
CA GLY A 156 2.00 -27.45 -5.41
C GLY A 156 0.73 -26.60 -5.54
N ALA A 157 0.61 -25.75 -6.56
CA ALA A 157 -0.58 -24.90 -6.71
C ALA A 157 -1.81 -25.68 -7.25
N SER A 158 -3.01 -25.32 -6.76
CA SER A 158 -4.30 -26.00 -6.99
C SER A 158 -4.51 -26.46 -8.44
N PRO A 159 -4.80 -27.76 -8.73
CA PRO A 159 -4.72 -28.38 -10.05
C PRO A 159 -5.57 -27.75 -11.16
N ASP A 160 -6.58 -26.94 -10.83
CA ASP A 160 -7.59 -26.46 -11.78
C ASP A 160 -7.67 -24.92 -11.99
N ALA A 161 -6.85 -24.11 -11.31
CA ALA A 161 -6.85 -22.65 -11.48
C ALA A 161 -5.47 -22.03 -11.78
N GLY A 162 -5.40 -20.87 -12.45
CA GLY A 162 -4.17 -20.08 -12.50
C GLY A 162 -3.71 -19.60 -11.11
N TYR A 163 -2.61 -18.86 -11.05
CA TYR A 163 -2.06 -18.38 -9.78
C TYR A 163 -1.46 -16.97 -9.87
N LEU A 164 -1.22 -16.36 -8.71
CA LEU A 164 -0.54 -15.08 -8.52
C LEU A 164 0.30 -15.12 -7.24
N ALA A 165 1.36 -14.31 -7.17
CA ALA A 165 2.22 -14.16 -6.00
C ALA A 165 2.75 -15.53 -5.51
N ALA A 166 3.20 -16.36 -6.46
CA ALA A 166 3.72 -17.68 -6.11
C ALA A 166 4.86 -17.58 -5.09
N ASP A 167 4.90 -18.56 -4.21
CA ASP A 167 5.79 -18.66 -3.09
C ASP A 167 6.39 -20.07 -3.05
N ALA A 168 7.67 -20.17 -3.40
CA ALA A 168 8.36 -21.44 -3.49
C ALA A 168 8.76 -22.01 -2.12
N SER A 169 8.84 -21.21 -1.05
CA SER A 169 9.23 -21.72 0.28
C SER A 169 8.10 -22.48 0.98
N HIS A 170 6.86 -22.34 0.49
CA HIS A 170 5.67 -22.98 1.02
C HIS A 170 5.08 -24.07 0.10
N GLY A 171 5.97 -24.80 -0.57
CA GLY A 171 5.55 -25.89 -1.44
C GLY A 171 4.96 -25.38 -2.75
N ASP A 172 5.51 -24.30 -3.29
CA ASP A 172 5.07 -23.70 -4.56
C ASP A 172 3.60 -23.24 -4.55
N ASP A 173 3.16 -22.69 -3.41
CA ASP A 173 1.81 -22.16 -3.27
C ASP A 173 1.63 -20.86 -4.04
N GLY A 174 0.40 -20.51 -4.40
CA GLY A 174 0.09 -19.29 -5.12
C GLY A 174 -1.39 -18.98 -5.07
N LEU A 175 -1.71 -17.69 -4.94
CA LEU A 175 -3.08 -17.22 -4.82
C LEU A 175 -3.89 -17.65 -6.05
N THR A 176 -4.89 -18.50 -5.84
CA THR A 176 -5.83 -18.83 -6.89
C THR A 176 -6.74 -17.62 -7.19
N PRO A 177 -7.30 -17.51 -8.41
CA PRO A 177 -8.30 -16.51 -8.74
C PRO A 177 -9.48 -16.45 -7.74
N SER A 178 -9.89 -17.59 -7.17
CA SER A 178 -10.92 -17.64 -6.13
C SER A 178 -10.48 -17.01 -4.81
N GLU A 179 -9.31 -17.37 -4.31
CA GLU A 179 -8.75 -16.81 -3.07
C GLU A 179 -8.49 -15.31 -3.22
N LEU A 180 -7.94 -14.91 -4.37
CA LEU A 180 -7.76 -13.50 -4.71
C LEU A 180 -9.10 -12.75 -4.69
N ARG A 181 -10.14 -13.29 -5.32
CA ARG A 181 -11.48 -12.69 -5.30
C ARG A 181 -12.01 -12.55 -3.87
N ASP A 182 -11.89 -13.59 -3.06
CA ASP A 182 -12.50 -13.63 -1.72
C ASP A 182 -11.77 -12.69 -0.74
N ALA A 183 -10.43 -12.67 -0.77
CA ALA A 183 -9.62 -11.69 -0.03
C ALA A 183 -9.93 -10.25 -0.45
N LEU A 184 -10.01 -9.97 -1.76
CA LEU A 184 -10.28 -8.63 -2.25
C LEU A 184 -11.71 -8.19 -1.98
N ALA A 185 -12.71 -9.08 -2.04
CA ALA A 185 -14.08 -8.76 -1.66
C ALA A 185 -14.19 -8.43 -0.17
N ALA A 186 -13.51 -9.20 0.69
CA ALA A 186 -13.44 -8.92 2.11
C ALA A 186 -12.76 -7.56 2.39
N ALA A 187 -11.64 -7.27 1.73
CA ALA A 187 -10.94 -5.99 1.90
C ALA A 187 -11.74 -4.81 1.34
N ALA A 188 -12.37 -4.97 0.17
CA ALA A 188 -13.18 -3.93 -0.46
C ALA A 188 -14.38 -3.51 0.41
N SER A 189 -14.95 -4.43 1.20
CA SER A 189 -16.01 -4.12 2.17
C SER A 189 -15.56 -3.17 3.30
N LEU A 190 -14.25 -3.00 3.50
CA LEU A 190 -13.67 -2.09 4.48
C LEU A 190 -13.37 -0.71 3.89
N LEU A 191 -13.45 -0.56 2.56
CA LEU A 191 -13.16 0.69 1.86
C LEU A 191 -14.39 1.61 1.83
N PRO A 192 -14.22 2.94 1.93
CA PRO A 192 -15.34 3.89 1.88
C PRO A 192 -16.21 3.77 0.62
N SER A 193 -15.58 3.46 -0.52
CA SER A 193 -16.23 3.29 -1.83
C SER A 193 -16.74 1.87 -2.08
N GLY A 194 -16.43 0.91 -1.21
CA GLY A 194 -16.65 -0.51 -1.44
C GLY A 194 -15.75 -1.13 -2.52
N LYS A 195 -14.75 -0.40 -3.05
CA LYS A 195 -13.85 -0.84 -4.13
C LYS A 195 -12.46 -0.21 -4.03
N PHE A 196 -11.44 -0.91 -4.52
CA PHE A 196 -10.15 -0.30 -4.85
C PHE A 196 -10.31 0.60 -6.08
N ASP A 197 -9.66 1.76 -6.09
CA ASP A 197 -9.61 2.64 -7.26
C ASP A 197 -8.74 2.01 -8.36
N LEU A 198 -7.70 1.27 -7.97
CA LEU A 198 -6.82 0.54 -8.88
C LEU A 198 -6.40 -0.79 -8.24
N ILE A 199 -6.45 -1.86 -9.02
CA ILE A 199 -5.68 -3.08 -8.76
C ILE A 199 -4.72 -3.26 -9.93
N ALA A 200 -3.43 -3.33 -9.63
CA ALA A 200 -2.36 -3.46 -10.59
C ALA A 200 -1.58 -4.75 -10.34
N PHE A 201 -1.39 -5.53 -11.39
CA PHE A 201 -0.61 -6.75 -11.36
C PHE A 201 0.73 -6.54 -12.02
N HIS A 202 1.80 -6.78 -11.26
CA HIS A 202 3.16 -6.93 -11.76
C HIS A 202 3.48 -8.43 -11.75
N ALA A 203 2.76 -9.16 -12.60
CA ALA A 203 2.88 -10.60 -12.78
C ALA A 203 2.42 -10.97 -14.19
N CYS A 204 2.92 -12.07 -14.74
CA CYS A 204 2.66 -12.48 -16.12
C CYS A 204 1.20 -12.90 -16.35
N ASP A 205 0.71 -12.69 -17.58
CA ASP A 205 -0.56 -13.23 -18.09
C ASP A 205 -1.82 -12.79 -17.30
N MET A 206 -1.75 -11.68 -16.56
CA MET A 206 -2.84 -11.24 -15.67
C MET A 206 -3.95 -10.44 -16.38
N SER A 207 -3.72 -9.92 -17.59
CA SER A 207 -4.73 -9.20 -18.38
C SER A 207 -5.65 -10.17 -19.12
N CYS A 208 -6.43 -10.92 -18.36
CA CYS A 208 -7.42 -11.85 -18.88
C CYS A 208 -8.85 -11.43 -18.49
N PHE A 209 -9.80 -11.76 -19.36
CA PHE A 209 -11.20 -11.40 -19.18
C PHE A 209 -11.80 -12.01 -17.92
N GLU A 210 -11.39 -13.23 -17.59
CA GLU A 210 -11.83 -14.02 -16.44
C GLU A 210 -11.51 -13.28 -15.12
N LEU A 211 -10.26 -12.82 -14.96
CA LEU A 211 -9.87 -12.03 -13.79
C LEU A 211 -10.57 -10.66 -13.79
N GLY A 212 -10.60 -9.96 -14.93
CA GLY A 212 -11.30 -8.67 -15.02
C GLY A 212 -12.78 -8.78 -14.62
N TYR A 213 -13.46 -9.84 -15.07
CA TYR A 213 -14.84 -10.12 -14.71
C TYR A 213 -14.97 -10.46 -13.22
N GLN A 214 -14.10 -11.30 -12.66
CA GLN A 214 -14.12 -11.62 -11.23
C GLN A 214 -13.94 -10.36 -10.36
N LEU A 215 -13.07 -9.43 -10.76
CA LEU A 215 -12.72 -8.24 -9.99
C LEU A 215 -13.63 -7.03 -10.22
N ARG A 216 -14.58 -7.09 -11.16
CA ARG A 216 -15.46 -5.95 -11.57
C ARG A 216 -16.21 -5.27 -10.42
N HIS A 217 -16.46 -6.00 -9.34
CA HIS A 217 -17.19 -5.49 -8.17
C HIS A 217 -16.30 -4.97 -7.05
N VAL A 218 -14.99 -5.20 -7.12
CA VAL A 218 -14.03 -4.84 -6.06
C VAL A 218 -12.96 -3.86 -6.54
N ALA A 219 -12.85 -3.61 -7.85
CA ALA A 219 -11.93 -2.65 -8.44
C ALA A 219 -12.65 -1.73 -9.44
N GLN A 220 -12.24 -0.47 -9.52
CA GLN A 220 -12.66 0.45 -10.59
C GLN A 220 -11.82 0.28 -11.85
N LEU A 221 -10.52 0.06 -11.69
CA LEU A 221 -9.58 -0.17 -12.78
C LEU A 221 -8.69 -1.36 -12.46
N MET A 222 -8.45 -2.20 -13.47
CA MET A 222 -7.46 -3.26 -13.44
C MET A 222 -6.33 -2.90 -14.42
N LEU A 223 -5.10 -2.86 -13.93
CA LEU A 223 -3.90 -2.72 -14.76
C LEU A 223 -3.13 -4.05 -14.73
N ALA A 224 -2.93 -4.66 -15.89
CA ALA A 224 -2.29 -5.96 -15.96
C ALA A 224 -1.57 -6.14 -17.31
N PRO A 225 -0.45 -6.88 -17.36
CA PRO A 225 0.14 -7.28 -18.62
C PRO A 225 -0.65 -8.43 -19.27
N GLU A 226 -0.82 -8.38 -20.60
CA GLU A 226 -1.44 -9.45 -21.40
C GLU A 226 -0.58 -10.71 -21.47
N SER A 227 0.74 -10.54 -21.40
CA SER A 227 1.70 -11.64 -21.53
C SER A 227 2.81 -11.56 -20.48
N LEU A 228 3.97 -12.12 -20.80
CA LEU A 228 5.17 -12.06 -19.97
C LEU A 228 5.62 -10.60 -19.79
N LEU A 229 6.00 -10.28 -18.56
CA LEU A 229 6.62 -8.99 -18.29
C LEU A 229 8.02 -8.92 -18.91
N PRO A 230 8.40 -7.77 -19.48
CA PRO A 230 9.81 -7.50 -19.79
C PRO A 230 10.65 -7.66 -18.53
N LYS A 231 11.94 -8.00 -18.67
CA LYS A 231 12.85 -8.18 -17.52
C LYS A 231 12.90 -7.01 -16.56
N GLN A 232 12.59 -5.80 -17.02
CA GLN A 232 12.61 -4.57 -16.22
C GLN A 232 11.30 -4.32 -15.46
N GLY A 233 10.24 -5.07 -15.73
CA GLY A 233 8.95 -4.90 -15.07
C GLY A 233 8.29 -3.54 -15.30
N LEU A 234 7.37 -3.18 -14.39
CA LEU A 234 6.74 -1.85 -14.32
C LEU A 234 7.64 -0.85 -13.57
N SER A 235 7.79 0.36 -14.10
CA SER A 235 8.52 1.45 -13.40
C SER A 235 7.62 2.19 -12.42
N TYR A 236 7.99 2.14 -11.13
CA TYR A 236 7.22 2.79 -10.05
C TYR A 236 7.65 4.23 -9.76
N SER A 237 8.79 4.70 -10.28
CA SER A 237 9.30 6.06 -10.04
C SER A 237 8.28 7.15 -10.37
N SER A 238 7.40 6.93 -11.36
CA SER A 238 6.37 7.92 -11.70
C SER A 238 5.31 8.11 -10.61
N LEU A 239 5.09 7.13 -9.72
CA LEU A 239 4.15 7.25 -8.61
C LEU A 239 4.64 8.22 -7.52
N SER A 240 5.95 8.51 -7.46
CA SER A 240 6.48 9.58 -6.60
C SER A 240 5.93 10.97 -6.95
N ARG A 241 5.30 11.13 -8.12
CA ARG A 241 4.70 12.39 -8.60
C ARG A 241 3.18 12.44 -8.42
N LEU A 242 2.57 11.43 -7.79
CA LEU A 242 1.14 11.44 -7.50
C LEU A 242 0.81 12.59 -6.52
N THR A 243 -0.32 13.26 -6.75
CA THR A 243 -0.75 14.43 -5.97
C THR A 243 -2.09 14.23 -5.29
#